data_AF-A0A7R9TDK9-F1
#
_entry.id   AF-A0A7R9TDK9-F1
#
_cell.length_a   1.000
_cell.length_b   1.000
_cell.length_c   1.000
_cell.angle_alpha   90.00
_cell.angle_beta   90.00
_cell.angle_gamma   90.00
#
_symmetry.space_group_name_H-M   'P 1'
#
loop_
_entity.id
_entity.type
_entity.pdbx_description
1 polymer ?
#
loop_
_entity_poly.entity_id
_entity_poly.type
_entity_poly.pdbx_seq_one_letter_code
_entity_poly.pdbx_strand_id
1 'polypeptide(L)'
;EREKALGGEARTQLSVANDLDVPADLRKLGIERGKDVFVTFATGSLKAFAFNWVHYVQRSNLSPYMIGALDTTMYDLCVAKGIPTYMVNGSDILTKRDVTYFKPGSPVFKKMGTVK
;
A
#
# COMPACT_ATOMS: atom_id res chain seq x y z
N GLU A 1 17.36 4.82 11.97
CA GLU A 1 18.40 3.77 11.92
C GLU A 1 18.44 2.92 10.64
N ARG A 2 17.30 2.66 9.95
CA ARG A 2 17.25 1.83 8.73
C ARG A 2 18.06 2.36 7.52
N GLU A 3 18.26 3.68 7.43
CA GLU A 3 19.00 4.33 6.34
C GLU A 3 20.51 4.03 6.35
N LYS A 4 21.10 3.75 7.53
CA LYS A 4 22.54 3.49 7.66
C LYS A 4 22.97 2.19 6.97
N ALA A 5 22.08 1.22 6.77
CA ALA A 5 22.39 -0.09 6.18
C ALA A 5 22.32 -0.13 4.63
N LEU A 6 22.02 1.00 3.98
CA LEU A 6 21.89 1.10 2.52
C LEU A 6 23.17 1.64 1.89
N GLY A 7 23.62 1.00 0.79
CA GLY A 7 24.71 1.53 -0.06
C GLY A 7 24.26 2.79 -0.81
N GLY A 8 25.22 3.56 -1.34
CA GLY A 8 24.97 4.91 -1.90
C GLY A 8 23.82 4.99 -2.89
N GLU A 9 23.77 4.08 -3.87
CA GLU A 9 22.73 4.05 -4.90
C GLU A 9 21.33 3.73 -4.34
N ALA A 10 21.27 2.83 -3.35
CA ALA A 10 20.02 2.47 -2.68
C ALA A 10 19.52 3.59 -1.74
N ARG A 11 20.42 4.38 -1.14
CA ARG A 11 20.06 5.59 -0.40
C ARG A 11 19.49 6.65 -1.33
N THR A 12 20.09 6.86 -2.50
CA THR A 12 19.57 7.82 -3.49
C THR A 12 18.21 7.39 -4.03
N GLN A 13 17.99 6.11 -4.31
CA GLN A 13 16.66 5.62 -4.71
C GLN A 13 15.63 5.76 -3.59
N LEU A 14 16.02 5.52 -2.34
CA LEU A 14 15.13 5.71 -1.19
C LEU A 14 14.87 7.19 -0.93
N SER A 15 15.83 8.08 -1.15
CA SER A 15 15.64 9.54 -1.01
C SER A 15 14.70 10.06 -2.09
N VAL A 16 14.86 9.61 -3.34
CA VAL A 16 13.92 9.91 -4.44
C VAL A 16 12.52 9.36 -4.13
N ALA A 17 12.41 8.16 -3.56
CA ALA A 17 11.13 7.64 -3.07
C ALA A 17 10.62 8.38 -1.82
N ASN A 18 11.50 9.03 -1.06
CA ASN A 18 11.15 9.90 0.06
C ASN A 18 10.64 11.27 -0.40
N ASP A 19 11.02 11.69 -1.60
CA ASP A 19 10.47 12.87 -2.27
C ASP A 19 9.15 12.57 -2.99
N LEU A 20 8.77 11.29 -3.12
CA LEU A 20 7.44 10.91 -3.60
C LEU A 20 6.39 11.24 -2.53
N ASP A 21 5.54 12.19 -2.88
CA ASP A 21 4.39 12.59 -2.10
C ASP A 21 3.36 11.43 -2.02
N VAL A 22 2.61 11.36 -0.92
CA VAL A 22 1.59 10.31 -0.73
C VAL A 22 0.57 10.45 -1.86
N PRO A 23 0.23 9.37 -2.61
CA PRO A 23 -0.74 9.46 -3.71
C PRO A 23 -2.01 10.22 -3.29
N ALA A 24 -2.52 11.09 -4.17
CA ALA A 24 -3.65 11.96 -3.85
C ALA A 24 -4.87 11.19 -3.33
N ASP A 25 -5.11 9.98 -3.85
CA ASP A 25 -6.23 9.14 -3.42
C ASP A 25 -6.06 8.59 -2.01
N LEU A 26 -4.82 8.35 -1.56
CA LEU A 26 -4.54 7.95 -0.18
C LEU A 26 -4.59 9.14 0.78
N ARG A 27 -4.17 10.34 0.34
CA ARG A 27 -4.32 11.56 1.14
C ARG A 27 -5.78 11.90 1.44
N LYS A 28 -6.68 11.68 0.48
CA LYS A 28 -8.13 11.83 0.68
C LYS A 28 -8.68 10.90 1.78
N LEU A 29 -7.99 9.78 2.04
CA LEU A 29 -8.34 8.83 3.10
C LEU A 29 -7.70 9.16 4.46
N GLY A 30 -7.05 10.32 4.60
CA GLY A 30 -6.37 10.74 5.82
C GLY A 30 -5.04 10.04 6.08
N ILE A 31 -4.45 9.42 5.04
CA ILE A 31 -3.13 8.78 5.14
C ILE A 31 -2.05 9.84 4.93
N GLU A 32 -1.17 9.97 5.91
CA GLU A 32 -0.05 10.92 5.90
C GLU A 32 1.30 10.19 5.80
N ARG A 33 2.29 10.87 5.24
CA ARG A 33 3.67 10.35 5.19
C ARG A 33 4.23 10.17 6.60
N GLY A 34 4.91 9.05 6.83
CA GLY A 34 5.58 8.76 8.10
C GLY A 34 4.64 8.39 9.25
N LYS A 35 3.35 8.18 8.96
CA LYS A 35 2.37 7.62 9.89
C LYS A 35 2.11 6.16 9.58
N ASP A 36 1.75 5.40 10.61
CA ASP A 36 1.32 4.01 10.46
C ASP A 36 -0.06 3.96 9.81
N VAL A 37 -0.30 2.91 9.02
CA VAL A 37 -1.60 2.64 8.40
C VAL A 37 -1.94 1.17 8.56
N PHE A 38 -3.18 0.89 8.96
CA PHE A 38 -3.68 -0.48 9.06
C PHE A 38 -4.26 -0.91 7.71
N VAL A 39 -3.70 -1.96 7.12
CA VAL A 39 -4.10 -2.42 5.79
C VAL A 39 -4.45 -3.90 5.82
N THR A 40 -5.55 -4.24 5.15
CA THR A 40 -5.85 -5.62 4.76
C THR A 40 -6.04 -5.69 3.25
N PHE A 41 -5.93 -6.88 2.67
CA PHE A 41 -6.11 -7.11 1.23
C PHE A 41 -7.19 -8.16 1.01
N ALA A 42 -8.08 -7.92 0.05
CA ALA A 42 -9.17 -8.85 -0.24
C ALA A 42 -9.66 -8.77 -1.68
N THR A 43 -10.17 -9.90 -2.16
CA THR A 43 -11.01 -10.05 -3.37
C THR A 43 -12.49 -10.02 -3.00
N GLY A 44 -13.36 -9.75 -3.97
CA GLY A 44 -14.82 -9.72 -3.76
C GLY A 44 -15.38 -11.00 -3.15
N SER A 45 -14.76 -12.15 -3.44
CA SER A 45 -15.11 -13.46 -2.85
C SER A 45 -14.92 -13.52 -1.33
N LEU A 46 -14.04 -12.70 -0.76
CA LEU A 46 -13.75 -12.63 0.68
C LEU A 46 -14.40 -11.43 1.37
N LYS A 47 -15.49 -10.88 0.80
CA LYS A 47 -16.18 -9.69 1.35
C LYS A 47 -16.57 -9.81 2.82
N ALA A 48 -16.99 -10.99 3.27
CA ALA A 48 -17.42 -11.20 4.66
C ALA A 48 -16.24 -11.03 5.63
N PHE A 49 -15.07 -11.57 5.27
CA PHE A 49 -13.84 -11.37 6.02
C PHE A 49 -13.42 -9.90 6.05
N ALA A 50 -13.40 -9.26 4.87
CA ALA A 50 -13.00 -7.86 4.73
C ALA A 50 -13.86 -6.92 5.59
N PHE A 51 -15.18 -7.09 5.57
CA PHE A 51 -16.09 -6.25 6.34
C PHE A 51 -16.06 -6.56 7.84
N ASN A 52 -15.89 -7.82 8.23
CA ASN A 52 -15.67 -8.15 9.63
C ASN A 52 -14.38 -7.52 10.15
N TRP A 53 -13.30 -7.56 9.36
CA TRP A 53 -12.05 -6.89 9.71
C TRP A 53 -12.26 -5.38 9.92
N VAL A 54 -12.94 -4.69 8.98
CA VAL A 54 -13.26 -3.26 9.11
C VAL A 54 -14.07 -3.00 10.38
N HIS A 55 -15.08 -3.81 10.67
CA HIS A 55 -15.89 -3.68 11.87
C HIS A 55 -15.04 -3.72 13.15
N TYR A 56 -14.08 -4.66 13.23
CA TYR A 56 -13.20 -4.77 14.40
C TYR A 56 -12.14 -3.67 14.48
N VAL A 57 -11.62 -3.21 13.33
CA VAL A 57 -10.69 -2.06 13.26
C VAL A 57 -11.37 -0.80 13.77
N GLN A 58 -12.59 -0.52 13.32
CA GLN A 58 -13.40 0.61 13.78
C GLN A 58 -13.71 0.50 15.28
N ARG A 59 -14.13 -0.68 15.76
CA ARG A 59 -14.40 -0.91 17.19
C ARG A 59 -13.15 -0.75 18.07
N SER A 60 -11.98 -1.00 17.52
CA SER A 60 -10.71 -0.86 18.23
C SER A 60 -10.13 0.56 18.13
N ASN A 61 -10.86 1.49 17.51
CA ASN A 61 -10.46 2.87 17.29
C ASN A 61 -9.11 3.00 16.56
N LEU A 62 -8.83 2.06 15.65
CA LEU A 62 -7.62 2.05 14.85
C LEU A 62 -7.80 2.93 13.61
N SER A 63 -6.91 3.89 13.42
CA SER A 63 -6.88 4.78 12.26
C SER A 63 -5.45 5.28 11.98
N PRO A 64 -5.13 5.65 10.73
CA PRO A 64 -5.91 5.42 9.50
C PRO A 64 -5.91 3.93 9.09
N TYR A 65 -6.97 3.48 8.42
CA TYR A 65 -7.06 2.13 7.86
C TYR A 65 -7.56 2.15 6.42
N MET A 66 -7.25 1.10 5.66
CA MET A 66 -7.77 0.90 4.31
C MET A 66 -7.83 -0.58 3.90
N ILE A 67 -8.62 -0.87 2.87
CA ILE A 67 -8.61 -2.15 2.16
C ILE A 67 -7.87 -1.98 0.83
N GLY A 68 -6.86 -2.82 0.59
CA GLY A 68 -6.31 -3.03 -0.75
C GLY A 68 -7.23 -3.97 -1.53
N ALA A 69 -8.04 -3.42 -2.44
CA ALA A 69 -8.93 -4.19 -3.29
C ALA A 69 -8.13 -4.90 -4.39
N LEU A 70 -8.20 -6.23 -4.43
CA LEU A 70 -7.47 -7.06 -5.40
C LEU A 70 -8.26 -7.31 -6.70
N ASP A 71 -9.53 -6.93 -6.72
CA ASP A 71 -10.41 -6.98 -7.89
C ASP A 71 -11.42 -5.82 -7.86
N THR A 72 -12.09 -5.59 -9.00
CA THR A 72 -13.11 -4.54 -9.15
C THR A 72 -14.30 -4.76 -8.23
N THR A 73 -14.69 -6.02 -8.00
CA THR A 73 -15.81 -6.35 -7.12
C THR A 73 -15.57 -5.86 -5.69
N MET A 74 -14.39 -6.10 -5.11
CA MET A 74 -14.04 -5.60 -3.77
C MET A 74 -13.96 -4.07 -3.74
N TYR A 75 -13.37 -3.47 -4.78
CA TYR A 75 -13.26 -2.02 -4.87
C TYR A 75 -14.64 -1.35 -4.82
N ASP A 76 -15.55 -1.80 -5.69
CA ASP A 76 -16.92 -1.26 -5.79
C ASP A 76 -17.70 -1.47 -4.48
N LEU A 77 -17.55 -2.65 -3.87
CA LEU A 77 -18.14 -2.97 -2.57
C LEU A 77 -17.66 -2.05 -1.45
N CYS A 78 -16.37 -1.71 -1.43
CA CYS A 78 -15.79 -0.78 -0.44
C CYS A 78 -16.29 0.65 -0.68
N VAL A 79 -16.26 1.12 -1.93
CA VAL A 79 -16.74 2.46 -2.32
C VAL A 79 -18.21 2.63 -1.93
N ALA A 80 -19.06 1.66 -2.25
CA ALA A 80 -20.48 1.68 -1.91
C ALA A 80 -20.75 1.75 -0.40
N LYS A 81 -19.80 1.30 0.43
CA LYS A 81 -19.89 1.34 1.90
C LYS A 81 -19.11 2.48 2.55
N GLY A 82 -18.47 3.36 1.76
CA GLY A 82 -17.62 4.42 2.29
C GLY A 82 -16.38 3.89 3.03
N ILE A 83 -15.94 2.67 2.72
CA ILE A 83 -14.73 2.09 3.31
C ILE A 83 -13.51 2.60 2.53
N PRO A 84 -12.50 3.19 3.21
CA PRO A 84 -11.24 3.58 2.57
C PRO A 84 -10.63 2.42 1.79
N THR A 85 -10.41 2.60 0.49
CA THR A 85 -9.95 1.53 -0.39
C THR A 85 -9.00 2.03 -1.46
N TYR A 86 -8.12 1.15 -1.91
CA TYR A 86 -7.22 1.39 -3.03
C TYR A 86 -7.20 0.16 -3.94
N MET A 87 -7.39 0.36 -5.24
CA MET A 87 -7.28 -0.71 -6.23
C MET A 87 -5.82 -1.13 -6.38
N VAL A 88 -5.50 -2.35 -5.98
CA VAL A 88 -4.17 -2.94 -6.15
C VAL A 88 -4.13 -3.64 -7.50
N ASN A 89 -3.94 -2.86 -8.57
CA ASN A 89 -3.82 -3.40 -9.91
C ASN A 89 -2.37 -3.80 -10.23
N GLY A 90 -2.11 -5.10 -10.32
CA GLY A 90 -0.78 -5.63 -10.70
C GLY A 90 -0.44 -5.43 -12.17
N SER A 91 -1.42 -5.16 -13.04
CA SER A 91 -1.16 -4.95 -14.49
C SER A 91 -0.47 -3.62 -14.79
N ASP A 92 -0.66 -2.60 -13.92
CA ASP A 92 0.07 -1.33 -14.01
C ASP A 92 1.56 -1.48 -13.66
N ILE A 93 1.92 -2.54 -12.93
CA ILE A 93 3.33 -2.86 -12.64
C ILE A 93 4.08 -3.24 -13.90
N LEU A 94 3.39 -3.79 -14.92
CA LEU A 94 4.01 -4.18 -16.18
C LEU A 94 4.23 -2.95 -17.08
N THR A 95 3.34 -1.96 -17.01
CA THR A 95 3.38 -0.75 -17.85
C THR A 95 4.18 0.39 -17.24
N LYS A 96 4.28 0.49 -15.91
CA LYS A 96 5.00 1.56 -15.17
C LYS A 96 6.22 1.05 -14.39
N ARG A 97 6.71 -0.15 -14.73
CA ARG A 97 7.80 -0.85 -14.06
C ARG A 97 9.11 -0.06 -13.99
N ASP A 98 9.32 0.84 -14.95
CA ASP A 98 10.55 1.63 -15.08
C ASP A 98 10.46 3.01 -14.42
N VAL A 99 9.27 3.42 -13.96
CA VAL A 99 9.02 4.82 -13.54
C VAL A 99 8.56 4.91 -12.09
N THR A 100 7.80 3.94 -11.58
CA THR A 100 7.10 4.08 -10.28
C THR A 100 7.31 2.91 -9.32
N TYR A 101 7.76 1.74 -9.80
CA TYR A 101 7.86 0.52 -8.99
C TYR A 101 9.31 0.02 -8.85
N PHE A 102 9.65 -0.54 -7.69
CA PHE A 102 10.96 -1.16 -7.49
C PHE A 102 11.10 -2.40 -8.37
N LYS A 103 12.09 -2.40 -9.27
CA LYS A 103 12.36 -3.53 -10.16
C LYS A 103 12.84 -4.75 -9.38
N PRO A 104 12.49 -5.98 -9.77
CA PRO A 104 13.04 -7.22 -9.19
C PRO A 104 14.57 -7.30 -9.17
N GLY A 105 15.24 -6.59 -10.09
CA GLY A 105 16.69 -6.49 -10.16
C GLY A 105 17.30 -5.35 -9.34
N SER A 106 16.50 -4.44 -8.78
CA SER A 106 17.03 -3.28 -8.05
C SER A 106 17.66 -3.72 -6.72
N PRO A 107 18.75 -3.07 -6.28
CA PRO A 107 19.35 -3.36 -4.98
C PRO A 107 18.35 -3.23 -3.82
N VAL A 108 17.37 -2.34 -3.95
CA VAL A 108 16.30 -2.09 -2.97
C VAL A 108 15.31 -3.26 -2.92
N PHE A 109 14.88 -3.77 -4.07
CA PHE A 109 13.95 -4.92 -4.13
C PHE A 109 14.57 -6.18 -3.57
N LYS A 110 15.84 -6.46 -3.90
CA LYS A 110 16.56 -7.65 -3.40
C LYS A 110 16.61 -7.68 -1.88
N LYS A 111 16.75 -6.52 -1.22
CA LYS A 111 16.75 -6.41 0.25
C LYS A 111 15.36 -6.50 0.89
N MET A 112 14.28 -6.15 0.20
CA MET A 112 12.92 -6.29 0.72
C MET A 112 12.45 -7.75 0.79
N GLY A 113 12.90 -8.62 -0.12
CA GLY A 113 12.58 -10.05 -0.13
C GLY A 113 13.56 -10.95 0.64
N THR A 114 14.68 -10.41 1.14
CA THR A 114 15.72 -11.18 1.86
C THR A 114 15.67 -11.01 3.38
N VAL A 115 14.53 -10.62 3.93
CA VAL A 115 14.27 -10.78 5.37
C VAL A 115 14.20 -12.28 5.69
N LYS A 116 15.35 -12.84 6.08
CA LYS A 116 15.48 -13.95 7.01
C LYS A 116 15.85 -13.37 8.37
#